data_AF-A0A4V2XX42-F1
#
_entry.id   AF-A0A4V2XX42-F1
#
_cell.length_a   1.000
_cell.length_b   1.000
_cell.length_c   1.000
_cell.angle_alpha   90.00
_cell.angle_beta   90.00
_cell.angle_gamma   90.00
#
_symmetry.space_group_name_H-M   'P 1'
#
loop_
_entity.id
_entity.type
_entity.pdbx_description
1 polymer ?
#
loop_
_entity_poly.entity_id
_entity_poly.type
_entity_poly.pdbx_seq_one_letter_code
_entity_poly.pdbx_strand_id
1 'polypeptide(L)'
;MTTLAAPHAGVRSVATTRTLIGALAVSGPLWAVVSLAQAATRDAFDLSRHPLSMLAVGSLGWIQIANFVVAGLLMIAGAAGVKRATTSTWAPRLVLTYGVGYVLAGVFVMQPGAGFPAGTPDDVTEELAWHTVVHLFAGTVAFAALTAALFVLGRYFARREERGPARAARIAAVVVIVANVLSSAQVFAPSAVLAAGVIAGMLVLSLLAVRLRREA
;
A
#
# COMPACT_ATOMS: atom_id res chain seq x y z
N MET A 1 -49.59 -14.29 17.77
CA MET A 1 -48.17 -14.67 17.63
C MET A 1 -47.49 -13.63 16.78
N THR A 2 -46.76 -12.70 17.40
CA THR A 2 -46.07 -11.60 16.70
C THR A 2 -44.62 -12.01 16.52
N THR A 3 -44.24 -12.39 15.31
CA THR A 3 -42.86 -12.76 14.97
C THR A 3 -42.03 -11.49 14.86
N LEU A 4 -41.18 -11.22 15.87
CA LEU A 4 -40.14 -10.19 15.81
C LEU A 4 -39.09 -10.62 14.76
N ALA A 5 -39.23 -10.11 13.53
CA ALA A 5 -38.19 -10.23 12.52
C ALA A 5 -36.94 -9.48 13.02
N ALA A 6 -35.85 -10.20 13.29
CA ALA A 6 -34.63 -9.65 13.85
C ALA A 6 -33.95 -8.66 12.86
N PRO A 7 -34.05 -7.33 13.07
CA PRO A 7 -33.45 -6.34 12.15
C PRO A 7 -31.92 -6.30 12.28
N HIS A 8 -31.39 -6.95 13.33
CA HIS A 8 -30.02 -6.80 13.79
C HIS A 8 -28.98 -7.52 12.92
N ALA A 9 -29.35 -8.52 12.12
CA ALA A 9 -28.36 -9.28 11.32
C ALA A 9 -27.92 -8.52 10.06
N GLY A 10 -28.87 -7.94 9.31
CA GLY A 10 -28.59 -7.17 8.10
C GLY A 10 -27.82 -5.87 8.36
N VAL A 11 -28.25 -5.11 9.38
CA VAL A 11 -27.59 -3.85 9.79
C VAL A 11 -26.16 -4.09 10.27
N ARG A 12 -25.91 -5.16 11.04
CA ARG A 12 -24.55 -5.54 11.48
C ARG A 12 -23.64 -5.94 10.31
N SER A 13 -24.18 -6.62 9.30
CA SER A 13 -23.42 -7.02 8.09
C SER A 13 -22.97 -5.81 7.25
N VAL A 14 -23.87 -4.85 7.05
CA VAL A 14 -23.58 -3.57 6.37
C VAL A 14 -22.55 -2.76 7.15
N ALA A 15 -22.77 -2.56 8.45
CA ALA A 15 -21.83 -1.83 9.31
C ALA A 15 -20.42 -2.46 9.30
N THR A 16 -20.34 -3.79 9.37
CA THR A 16 -19.06 -4.52 9.28
C THR A 16 -18.38 -4.30 7.93
N THR A 17 -19.13 -4.37 6.83
CA THR A 17 -18.58 -4.13 5.48
C THR A 17 -18.03 -2.72 5.34
N ARG A 18 -18.76 -1.71 5.83
CA ARG A 18 -18.31 -0.31 5.83
C ARG A 18 -17.06 -0.10 6.70
N THR A 19 -16.93 -0.80 7.81
CA THR A 19 -15.72 -0.75 8.66
C THR A 19 -14.52 -1.37 7.95
N LEU A 20 -14.69 -2.55 7.33
CA LEU A 20 -13.61 -3.22 6.59
C LEU A 20 -13.10 -2.36 5.42
N ILE A 21 -14.02 -1.77 4.63
CA ILE A 21 -13.62 -0.86 3.54
C ILE A 21 -13.01 0.43 4.12
N GLY A 22 -13.51 0.89 5.28
CA GLY A 22 -12.92 2.01 6.00
C GLY A 22 -11.46 1.77 6.38
N ALA A 23 -11.10 0.56 6.80
CA ALA A 23 -9.72 0.19 7.07
C ALA A 23 -8.83 0.36 5.82
N LEU A 24 -9.30 -0.11 4.65
CA LEU A 24 -8.59 0.09 3.38
C LEU A 24 -8.44 1.58 3.01
N ALA A 25 -9.48 2.36 3.26
CA ALA A 25 -9.46 3.80 2.98
C ALA A 25 -8.43 4.56 3.83
N VAL A 26 -8.13 4.07 5.04
CA VAL A 26 -7.17 4.71 5.96
C VAL A 26 -5.74 4.21 5.72
N SER A 27 -5.55 2.97 5.27
CA SER A 27 -4.22 2.34 5.20
C SER A 27 -3.20 3.12 4.35
N GLY A 28 -3.63 3.67 3.21
CA GLY A 28 -2.78 4.43 2.31
C GLY A 28 -2.27 5.75 2.94
N PRO A 29 -3.18 6.66 3.31
CA PRO A 29 -2.84 7.91 3.98
C PRO A 29 -2.02 7.72 5.26
N LEU A 30 -2.41 6.75 6.10
CA LEU A 30 -1.69 6.45 7.34
C LEU A 30 -0.21 6.11 7.04
N TRP A 31 0.01 5.15 6.15
CA TRP A 31 1.36 4.71 5.82
C TRP A 31 2.21 5.83 5.24
N ALA A 32 1.63 6.62 4.33
CA ALA A 32 2.32 7.74 3.68
C ALA A 32 2.69 8.84 4.68
N VAL A 33 1.77 9.29 5.53
CA VAL A 33 2.02 10.35 6.52
C VAL A 33 3.12 9.93 7.49
N VAL A 34 3.03 8.71 8.05
CA VAL A 34 4.03 8.21 9.00
C VAL A 34 5.40 8.04 8.33
N SER A 35 5.46 7.54 7.10
CA SER A 35 6.72 7.38 6.36
C SER A 35 7.35 8.74 6.02
N LEU A 36 6.56 9.70 5.54
CA LEU A 36 7.06 11.03 5.17
C LEU A 36 7.47 11.85 6.39
N ALA A 37 6.75 11.73 7.52
CA ALA A 37 7.14 12.36 8.78
C ALA A 37 8.49 11.82 9.28
N GLN A 38 8.71 10.50 9.19
CA GLN A 38 10.01 9.90 9.51
C GLN A 38 11.08 10.36 8.51
N ALA A 39 10.82 10.35 7.21
CA ALA A 39 11.78 10.82 6.20
C ALA A 39 12.21 12.28 6.42
N ALA A 40 11.28 13.13 6.88
CA ALA A 40 11.56 14.55 7.16
C ALA A 40 12.33 14.78 8.48
N THR A 41 12.43 13.78 9.36
CA THR A 41 12.98 13.95 10.72
C THR A 41 14.14 13.01 11.02
N ARG A 42 14.40 12.00 10.19
CA ARG A 42 15.42 10.99 10.45
C ARG A 42 16.77 11.46 9.92
N ASP A 43 17.73 11.60 10.82
CA ASP A 43 19.10 11.98 10.46
C ASP A 43 19.69 11.06 9.39
N ALA A 44 20.46 11.65 8.48
CA ALA A 44 21.09 11.01 7.33
C ALA A 44 20.12 10.37 6.30
N PHE A 45 18.79 10.44 6.50
CA PHE A 45 17.83 9.97 5.51
C PHE A 45 17.68 11.01 4.40
N ASP A 46 17.93 10.58 3.16
CA ASP A 46 17.75 11.39 1.97
C ASP A 46 16.78 10.68 1.04
N LEU A 47 15.56 11.21 0.94
CA LEU A 47 14.48 10.62 0.14
C LEU A 47 14.84 10.51 -1.35
N SER A 48 15.82 11.26 -1.85
CA SER A 48 16.26 11.13 -3.25
C SER A 48 16.96 9.81 -3.53
N ARG A 49 17.65 9.23 -2.54
CA ARG A 49 18.46 8.01 -2.66
C ARG A 49 17.98 6.86 -1.77
N HIS A 50 17.45 7.13 -0.59
CA HIS A 50 16.97 6.11 0.36
C HIS A 50 15.49 5.83 0.15
N PRO A 51 15.10 4.57 -0.15
CA PRO A 51 13.69 4.23 -0.26
C PRO A 51 13.02 4.34 1.11
N LEU A 52 11.74 4.71 1.15
CA LEU A 52 10.98 4.84 2.41
C LEU A 52 10.94 3.53 3.24
N SER A 53 11.16 2.37 2.62
CA SER A 53 11.29 1.12 3.36
C SER A 53 12.54 1.04 4.21
N MET A 54 13.60 1.76 3.85
CA MET A 54 14.85 1.81 4.60
C MET A 54 14.65 2.49 5.96
N LEU A 55 13.61 3.29 6.17
CA LEU A 55 13.26 3.85 7.50
C LEU A 55 13.00 2.78 8.58
N ALA A 56 12.86 1.51 8.18
CA ALA A 56 12.74 0.34 9.05
C ALA A 56 14.06 -0.11 9.70
N VAL A 57 15.20 0.48 9.34
CA VAL A 57 16.49 0.20 9.98
C VAL A 57 16.88 1.27 11.00
N GLY A 58 17.79 0.91 11.92
CA GLY A 58 18.27 1.78 13.00
C GLY A 58 17.38 1.80 14.25
N SER A 59 17.71 2.65 15.22
CA SER A 59 17.08 2.69 16.55
C SER A 59 15.57 2.97 16.52
N LEU A 60 15.11 3.76 15.54
CA LEU A 60 13.70 4.09 15.32
C LEU A 60 13.05 3.24 14.21
N GLY A 61 13.73 2.19 13.74
CA GLY A 61 13.24 1.31 12.67
C GLY A 61 11.90 0.66 12.98
N TRP A 62 11.66 0.35 14.26
CA TRP A 62 10.41 -0.26 14.73
C TRP A 62 9.16 0.55 14.37
N ILE A 63 9.26 1.88 14.24
CA ILE A 63 8.14 2.75 13.84
C ILE A 63 7.71 2.41 12.43
N GLN A 64 8.66 2.30 11.50
CA GLN A 64 8.35 1.98 10.12
C GLN A 64 7.93 0.52 9.94
N ILE A 65 8.51 -0.41 10.71
CA ILE A 65 8.05 -1.80 10.77
C ILE A 65 6.58 -1.86 11.19
N ALA A 66 6.23 -1.20 12.30
CA ALA A 66 4.86 -1.15 12.79
C ALA A 66 3.93 -0.48 11.76
N ASN A 67 4.38 0.57 11.10
CA ASN A 67 3.63 1.25 10.05
C ASN A 67 3.31 0.32 8.86
N PHE A 68 4.30 -0.46 8.38
CA PHE A 68 4.09 -1.48 7.35
C PHE A 68 3.09 -2.55 7.79
N VAL A 69 3.27 -3.11 8.98
CA VAL A 69 2.42 -4.19 9.50
C VAL A 69 1.00 -3.70 9.71
N VAL A 70 0.79 -2.55 10.35
CA VAL A 70 -0.54 -1.97 10.57
C VAL A 70 -1.22 -1.65 9.25
N ALA A 71 -0.54 -0.96 8.32
CA ALA A 71 -1.10 -0.66 7.02
C ALA A 71 -1.46 -1.94 6.24
N GLY A 72 -0.58 -2.96 6.26
CA GLY A 72 -0.82 -4.25 5.63
C GLY A 72 -2.03 -4.99 6.21
N LEU A 73 -2.17 -5.02 7.54
CA LEU A 73 -3.34 -5.61 8.21
C LEU A 73 -4.64 -4.88 7.87
N LEU A 74 -4.61 -3.54 7.79
CA LEU A 74 -5.75 -2.74 7.35
C LEU A 74 -6.14 -3.06 5.90
N MET A 75 -5.16 -3.25 5.00
CA MET A 75 -5.41 -3.67 3.62
C MET A 75 -5.98 -5.09 3.54
N ILE A 76 -5.50 -6.02 4.36
CA ILE A 76 -6.02 -7.40 4.45
C ILE A 76 -7.48 -7.40 4.91
N ALA A 77 -7.81 -6.64 5.97
CA ALA A 77 -9.20 -6.43 6.39
C ALA A 77 -10.02 -5.78 5.26
N GLY A 78 -9.44 -4.78 4.61
CA GLY A 78 -9.94 -4.11 3.42
C GLY A 78 -10.36 -5.04 2.29
N ALA A 79 -9.54 -6.06 2.00
CA ALA A 79 -9.82 -7.04 0.97
C ALA A 79 -11.13 -7.80 1.23
N ALA A 80 -11.44 -8.12 2.49
CA ALA A 80 -12.71 -8.74 2.85
C ALA A 80 -13.90 -7.79 2.63
N GLY A 81 -13.71 -6.48 2.86
CA GLY A 81 -14.69 -5.45 2.52
C GLY A 81 -14.93 -5.32 1.00
N VAL A 82 -13.85 -5.26 0.22
CA VAL A 82 -13.91 -5.21 -1.26
C VAL A 82 -14.59 -6.44 -1.84
N LYS A 83 -14.37 -7.63 -1.25
CA LYS A 83 -15.05 -8.87 -1.64
C LYS A 83 -16.56 -8.79 -1.47
N ARG A 84 -17.03 -8.07 -0.45
CA ARG A 84 -18.46 -7.90 -0.14
C ARG A 84 -19.11 -6.78 -0.96
N ALA A 85 -18.37 -5.73 -1.28
CA ALA A 85 -18.90 -4.53 -1.96
C ALA A 85 -18.75 -4.55 -3.48
N THR A 86 -18.02 -5.51 -4.06
CA THR A 86 -17.81 -5.58 -5.51
C THR A 86 -18.17 -6.95 -6.05
N THR A 87 -18.57 -7.00 -7.33
CA THR A 87 -18.73 -8.26 -8.09
C THR A 87 -17.40 -8.75 -8.69
N SER A 88 -16.29 -8.09 -8.38
CA SER A 88 -14.97 -8.43 -8.92
C SER A 88 -14.34 -9.57 -8.15
N THR A 89 -13.98 -10.64 -8.85
CA THR A 89 -13.25 -11.78 -8.26
C THR A 89 -11.79 -11.43 -7.94
N TRP A 90 -11.17 -10.55 -8.75
CA TRP A 90 -9.74 -10.26 -8.67
C TRP A 90 -9.41 -9.07 -7.77
N ALA A 91 -10.27 -8.06 -7.68
CA ALA A 91 -10.02 -6.89 -6.83
C ALA A 91 -9.70 -7.27 -5.36
N PRO A 92 -10.53 -8.09 -4.66
CA PRO A 92 -10.21 -8.45 -3.28
C PRO A 92 -8.94 -9.30 -3.16
N ARG A 93 -8.66 -10.19 -4.12
CA ARG A 93 -7.45 -11.02 -4.10
C ARG A 93 -6.18 -10.19 -4.22
N LEU A 94 -6.18 -9.22 -5.14
CA LEU A 94 -5.04 -8.34 -5.36
C LEU A 94 -4.82 -7.39 -4.18
N VAL A 95 -5.88 -6.86 -3.58
CA VAL A 95 -5.79 -6.06 -2.34
C VAL A 95 -5.26 -6.92 -1.18
N LEU A 96 -5.68 -8.19 -1.07
CA LEU A 96 -5.14 -9.12 -0.08
C LEU A 96 -3.64 -9.37 -0.30
N THR A 97 -3.23 -9.70 -1.53
CA THR A 97 -1.82 -9.89 -1.89
C THR A 97 -0.99 -8.64 -1.58
N TYR A 98 -1.52 -7.46 -1.88
CA TYR A 98 -0.87 -6.20 -1.58
C TYR A 98 -0.65 -6.01 -0.07
N GLY A 99 -1.68 -6.23 0.75
CA GLY A 99 -1.58 -6.15 2.20
C GLY A 99 -0.62 -7.18 2.82
N VAL A 100 -0.64 -8.42 2.34
CA VAL A 100 0.32 -9.46 2.77
C VAL A 100 1.75 -9.07 2.42
N GLY A 101 1.99 -8.54 1.22
CA GLY A 101 3.31 -8.03 0.82
C GLY A 101 3.79 -6.91 1.74
N TYR A 102 2.91 -6.01 2.16
CA TYR A 102 3.24 -4.97 3.15
C TYR A 102 3.63 -5.53 4.52
N VAL A 103 2.91 -6.53 5.02
CA VAL A 103 3.27 -7.20 6.29
C VAL A 103 4.65 -7.86 6.16
N LEU A 104 4.90 -8.59 5.08
CA LEU A 104 6.19 -9.25 4.84
C LEU A 104 7.33 -8.24 4.73
N ALA A 105 7.15 -7.14 4.00
CA ALA A 105 8.15 -6.07 3.90
C ALA A 105 8.37 -5.32 5.23
N GLY A 106 7.40 -5.34 6.16
CA GLY A 106 7.60 -4.85 7.52
C GLY A 106 8.44 -5.81 8.36
N VAL A 107 8.19 -7.12 8.24
CA VAL A 107 8.86 -8.16 9.05
C VAL A 107 10.28 -8.43 8.58
N PHE A 108 10.49 -8.52 7.27
CA PHE A 108 11.81 -8.72 6.66
C PHE A 108 12.27 -7.38 6.13
N VAL A 109 13.11 -6.68 6.90
CA VAL A 109 13.57 -5.33 6.57
C VAL A 109 14.74 -5.36 5.57
N MET A 110 15.01 -4.22 4.94
CA MET A 110 16.26 -4.04 4.19
C MET A 110 17.46 -4.01 5.13
N GLN A 111 18.63 -4.44 4.64
CA GLN A 111 19.90 -4.16 5.31
C GLN A 111 20.23 -2.65 5.27
N PRO A 112 20.96 -2.12 6.27
CA PRO A 112 21.58 -0.79 6.16
C PRO A 112 22.46 -0.65 4.92
N GLY A 113 22.51 0.54 4.34
CA GLY A 113 23.38 0.82 3.19
C GLY A 113 23.30 2.27 2.73
N ALA A 114 24.22 2.65 1.82
CA ALA A 114 24.28 3.98 1.22
C ALA A 114 24.27 5.10 2.28
N GLY A 115 25.03 4.93 3.37
CA GLY A 115 25.14 5.95 4.42
C GLY A 115 23.96 6.02 5.40
N PHE A 116 22.99 5.11 5.33
CA PHE A 116 21.84 5.08 6.24
C PHE A 116 21.68 3.73 6.98
N PRO A 117 21.52 3.74 8.33
CA PRO A 117 21.53 4.91 9.22
C PRO A 117 22.91 5.57 9.36
N ALA A 118 22.99 6.71 10.03
CA ALA A 118 24.26 7.39 10.31
C ALA A 118 25.31 6.41 10.90
N GLY A 119 26.53 6.44 10.34
CA GLY A 119 27.60 5.49 10.67
C GLY A 119 27.66 4.27 9.75
N THR A 120 26.69 4.08 8.86
CA THR A 120 26.76 3.07 7.80
C THR A 120 27.71 3.54 6.70
N PRO A 121 28.58 2.67 6.16
CA PRO A 121 29.37 2.98 4.98
C PRO A 121 28.50 3.40 3.78
N ASP A 122 29.05 4.27 2.92
CA ASP A 122 28.33 4.79 1.74
C ASP A 122 28.44 3.86 0.52
N ASP A 123 29.34 2.87 0.57
CA ASP A 123 29.46 1.83 -0.42
C ASP A 123 28.29 0.84 -0.36
N VAL A 124 27.89 0.36 -1.53
CA VAL A 124 26.88 -0.68 -1.66
C VAL A 124 27.58 -2.02 -1.48
N THR A 125 27.27 -2.71 -0.39
CA THR A 125 27.69 -4.10 -0.20
C THR A 125 27.18 -4.96 -1.36
N GLU A 126 28.08 -5.66 -2.06
CA GLU A 126 27.72 -6.50 -3.22
C GLU A 126 26.82 -7.68 -2.85
N GLU A 127 26.91 -8.18 -1.60
CA GLU A 127 26.09 -9.28 -1.12
C GLU A 127 24.82 -8.78 -0.41
N LEU A 128 23.66 -9.16 -0.96
CA LEU A 128 22.36 -8.91 -0.34
C LEU A 128 22.09 -9.96 0.74
N ALA A 129 21.88 -9.48 1.97
CA ALA A 129 21.40 -10.31 3.05
C ALA A 129 20.03 -10.91 2.72
N TRP A 130 19.79 -12.15 3.16
CA TRP A 130 18.60 -12.92 2.80
C TRP A 130 17.27 -12.21 3.12
N HIS A 131 17.22 -11.45 4.23
CA HIS A 131 16.03 -10.70 4.64
C HIS A 131 15.77 -9.51 3.72
N THR A 132 16.82 -8.85 3.21
CA THR A 132 16.71 -7.85 2.13
C THR A 132 16.13 -8.47 0.86
N VAL A 133 16.54 -9.69 0.50
CA VAL A 133 15.98 -10.38 -0.68
C VAL A 133 14.48 -10.64 -0.51
N VAL A 134 14.06 -11.12 0.67
CA VAL A 134 12.63 -11.32 0.99
C VAL A 134 11.87 -10.00 0.96
N HIS A 135 12.44 -8.91 1.51
CA HIS A 135 11.87 -7.56 1.46
C HIS A 135 11.60 -7.11 0.03
N LEU A 136 12.62 -7.20 -0.84
CA LEU A 136 12.56 -6.76 -2.23
C LEU A 136 11.55 -7.59 -3.04
N PHE A 137 11.51 -8.90 -2.80
CA PHE A 137 10.52 -9.78 -3.42
C PHE A 137 9.09 -9.42 -2.98
N ALA A 138 8.87 -9.25 -1.68
CA ALA A 138 7.58 -8.85 -1.12
C ALA A 138 7.13 -7.49 -1.68
N GLY A 139 8.04 -6.51 -1.77
CA GLY A 139 7.80 -5.20 -2.38
C GLY A 139 7.43 -5.29 -3.85
N THR A 140 8.15 -6.11 -4.62
CA THR A 140 7.87 -6.32 -6.06
C THR A 140 6.47 -6.91 -6.26
N VAL A 141 6.12 -7.96 -5.51
CA VAL A 141 4.79 -8.57 -5.55
C VAL A 141 3.71 -7.58 -5.11
N ALA A 142 3.98 -6.78 -4.07
CA ALA A 142 3.05 -5.76 -3.58
C ALA A 142 2.78 -4.69 -4.65
N PHE A 143 3.82 -4.11 -5.27
CA PHE A 143 3.64 -3.07 -6.29
C PHE A 143 2.92 -3.60 -7.53
N ALA A 144 3.21 -4.84 -7.96
CA ALA A 144 2.48 -5.50 -9.02
C ALA A 144 0.99 -5.70 -8.65
N ALA A 145 0.72 -6.15 -7.42
CA ALA A 145 -0.63 -6.36 -6.92
C ALA A 145 -1.44 -5.06 -6.82
N LEU A 146 -0.84 -3.97 -6.32
CA LEU A 146 -1.46 -2.64 -6.29
C LEU A 146 -1.82 -2.16 -7.70
N THR A 147 -0.86 -2.25 -8.62
CA THR A 147 -1.05 -1.84 -10.02
C THR A 147 -2.18 -2.62 -10.68
N ALA A 148 -2.16 -3.95 -10.54
CA ALA A 148 -3.22 -4.81 -11.07
C ALA A 148 -4.58 -4.53 -10.40
N ALA A 149 -4.61 -4.30 -9.09
CA ALA A 149 -5.84 -3.96 -8.36
C ALA A 149 -6.46 -2.67 -8.90
N LEU A 150 -5.64 -1.64 -9.16
CA LEU A 150 -6.08 -0.37 -9.75
C LEU A 150 -6.65 -0.57 -11.17
N PHE A 151 -6.02 -1.38 -12.02
CA PHE A 151 -6.60 -1.70 -13.35
C PHE A 151 -7.91 -2.48 -13.25
N VAL A 152 -7.98 -3.47 -12.35
CA VAL A 152 -9.19 -4.29 -12.14
C VAL A 152 -10.34 -3.44 -11.61
N LEU A 153 -10.08 -2.59 -10.61
CA LEU A 153 -11.07 -1.64 -10.09
C LEU A 153 -11.44 -0.61 -11.15
N GLY A 154 -10.48 -0.12 -11.93
CA GLY A 154 -10.74 0.77 -13.05
C GLY A 154 -11.61 0.14 -14.15
N ARG A 155 -11.51 -1.18 -14.37
CA ARG A 155 -12.42 -1.93 -15.24
C ARG A 155 -13.79 -2.11 -14.59
N TYR A 156 -13.85 -2.40 -13.30
CA TYR A 156 -15.09 -2.53 -12.52
C TYR A 156 -15.92 -1.24 -12.58
N PHE A 157 -15.33 -0.08 -12.26
CA PHE A 157 -16.02 1.21 -12.34
C PHE A 157 -16.41 1.60 -13.76
N ALA A 158 -15.59 1.27 -14.77
CA ALA A 158 -15.95 1.55 -16.16
C ALA A 158 -17.17 0.75 -16.64
N ARG A 159 -17.33 -0.50 -16.19
CA ARG A 159 -18.52 -1.33 -16.49
C ARG A 159 -19.79 -0.81 -15.82
N ARG A 160 -19.64 0.02 -14.80
CA ARG A 160 -20.73 0.74 -14.12
C ARG A 160 -20.94 2.15 -14.67
N GLU A 161 -20.29 2.48 -15.79
CA GLU A 161 -20.34 3.79 -16.45
C GLU A 161 -19.77 4.96 -15.60
N GLU A 162 -19.03 4.64 -14.53
CA GLU A 162 -18.41 5.61 -13.63
C GLU A 162 -17.03 6.05 -14.16
N ARG A 163 -17.04 6.96 -15.14
CA ARG A 163 -15.83 7.36 -15.88
C ARG A 163 -14.74 8.01 -15.02
N GLY A 164 -15.11 8.81 -14.02
CA GLY A 164 -14.16 9.50 -13.15
C GLY A 164 -13.27 8.54 -12.35
N PRO A 165 -13.85 7.70 -11.47
CA PRO A 165 -13.10 6.67 -10.72
C PRO A 165 -12.31 5.72 -11.63
N ALA A 166 -12.90 5.32 -12.76
CA ALA A 166 -12.23 4.44 -13.72
C ALA A 166 -10.95 5.06 -14.32
N ARG A 167 -10.99 6.35 -14.70
CA ARG A 167 -9.83 7.08 -15.20
C ARG A 167 -8.78 7.28 -14.12
N ALA A 168 -9.19 7.71 -12.93
CA ALA A 168 -8.28 7.91 -11.81
C ALA A 168 -7.50 6.63 -11.47
N ALA A 169 -8.19 5.49 -11.40
CA ALA A 169 -7.56 4.20 -11.13
C ALA A 169 -6.52 3.81 -12.19
N ARG A 170 -6.84 3.97 -13.48
CA ARG A 170 -5.92 3.64 -14.59
C ARG A 170 -4.72 4.57 -14.63
N ILE A 171 -4.93 5.88 -14.45
CA ILE A 171 -3.84 6.85 -14.39
C ILE A 171 -2.92 6.51 -13.23
N ALA A 172 -3.46 6.23 -12.05
CA ALA A 172 -2.67 5.83 -10.89
C ALA A 172 -1.87 4.55 -11.15
N ALA A 173 -2.46 3.54 -11.80
CA ALA A 173 -1.74 2.33 -12.16
C ALA A 173 -0.56 2.61 -13.10
N VAL A 174 -0.76 3.45 -14.12
CA VAL A 174 0.31 3.88 -15.04
C VAL A 174 1.38 4.68 -14.30
N VAL A 175 1.00 5.58 -13.40
CA VAL A 175 1.93 6.36 -12.57
C VAL A 175 2.80 5.45 -11.71
N VAL A 176 2.23 4.41 -11.08
CA VAL A 176 3.00 3.41 -10.32
C VAL A 176 4.00 2.68 -11.22
N ILE A 177 3.58 2.24 -12.41
CA ILE A 177 4.47 1.57 -13.38
C ILE A 177 5.63 2.49 -13.78
N VAL A 178 5.31 3.71 -14.22
CA VAL A 178 6.31 4.67 -14.70
C VAL A 178 7.29 5.01 -13.58
N ALA A 179 6.80 5.28 -12.37
CA ALA A 179 7.65 5.54 -11.21
C ALA A 179 8.58 4.36 -10.89
N ASN A 180 8.08 3.13 -10.94
CA ASN A 180 8.89 1.94 -10.70
C ASN A 180 9.96 1.73 -11.77
N VAL A 181 9.63 1.96 -13.05
CA VAL A 181 10.57 1.88 -14.17
C VAL A 181 11.65 2.95 -14.06
N LEU A 182 11.29 4.21 -13.79
CA LEU A 182 12.24 5.31 -13.64
C LEU A 182 13.16 5.09 -12.43
N SER A 183 12.61 4.63 -11.30
CA SER A 183 13.38 4.27 -10.12
C SER A 183 14.37 3.14 -10.39
N SER A 184 13.92 2.07 -11.06
CA SER A 184 14.78 0.93 -11.43
C SER A 184 15.88 1.34 -12.42
N ALA A 185 15.59 2.28 -13.31
CA ALA A 185 16.57 2.87 -14.23
C ALA A 185 17.53 3.87 -13.54
N GLN A 186 17.40 4.09 -12.23
CA GLN A 186 18.19 5.05 -11.45
C GLN A 186 18.11 6.49 -11.98
N VAL A 187 16.96 6.85 -12.55
CA VAL A 187 16.72 8.15 -13.17
C VAL A 187 16.15 9.13 -12.15
N PHE A 188 16.75 10.33 -12.02
CA PHE A 188 16.25 11.49 -11.26
C PHE A 188 15.69 11.17 -9.87
N ALA A 189 16.52 11.22 -8.81
CA ALA A 189 16.06 10.98 -7.43
C ALA A 189 15.19 9.70 -7.31
N PRO A 190 15.75 8.52 -7.65
CA PRO A 190 15.00 7.30 -7.90
C PRO A 190 14.11 6.85 -6.75
N SER A 191 14.53 7.10 -5.50
CA SER A 191 13.75 6.76 -4.31
C SER A 191 12.56 7.69 -4.09
N ALA A 192 12.71 8.98 -4.42
CA ALA A 192 11.64 9.97 -4.33
C ALA A 192 10.58 9.75 -5.41
N VAL A 193 11.01 9.44 -6.63
CA VAL A 193 10.11 9.09 -7.75
C VAL A 193 9.28 7.86 -7.42
N LEU A 194 9.92 6.80 -6.92
CA LEU A 194 9.22 5.59 -6.48
C LEU A 194 8.21 5.89 -5.38
N ALA A 195 8.62 6.64 -4.34
CA ALA A 195 7.76 7.03 -3.24
C ALA A 195 6.52 7.79 -3.74
N ALA A 196 6.71 8.81 -4.58
CA ALA A 196 5.62 9.61 -5.12
C ALA A 196 4.62 8.76 -5.93
N GLY A 197 5.12 7.88 -6.82
CA GLY A 197 4.27 7.04 -7.65
C GLY A 197 3.47 6.01 -6.85
N VAL A 198 4.12 5.30 -5.93
CA VAL A 198 3.46 4.31 -5.07
C VAL A 198 2.45 4.98 -4.13
N ILE A 199 2.81 6.11 -3.51
CA ILE A 199 1.89 6.87 -2.66
C ILE A 199 0.68 7.34 -3.48
N ALA A 200 0.86 7.85 -4.71
CA ALA A 200 -0.26 8.22 -5.58
C ALA A 200 -1.20 7.03 -5.84
N GLY A 201 -0.64 5.84 -6.13
CA GLY A 201 -1.40 4.59 -6.26
C GLY A 201 -2.20 4.24 -5.00
N MET A 202 -1.56 4.32 -3.82
CA MET A 202 -2.18 4.05 -2.52
C MET A 202 -3.32 5.02 -2.21
N LEU A 203 -3.13 6.31 -2.48
CA LEU A 203 -4.13 7.35 -2.24
C LEU A 203 -5.33 7.16 -3.16
N VAL A 204 -5.11 6.83 -4.43
CA VAL A 204 -6.22 6.51 -5.34
C VAL A 204 -6.96 5.25 -4.90
N LEU A 205 -6.27 4.17 -4.51
CA LEU A 205 -6.92 2.99 -3.94
C LEU A 205 -7.76 3.34 -2.70
N SER A 206 -7.25 4.23 -1.85
CA SER A 206 -7.94 4.72 -0.66
C SER A 206 -9.21 5.52 -1.01
N LEU A 207 -9.14 6.39 -2.02
CA LEU A 207 -10.30 7.15 -2.52
C LEU A 207 -11.37 6.22 -3.13
N LEU A 208 -10.95 5.20 -3.88
CA LEU A 208 -11.87 4.18 -4.40
C LEU A 208 -12.53 3.40 -3.25
N ALA A 209 -11.79 3.10 -2.18
CA ALA A 209 -12.34 2.48 -0.98
C ALA A 209 -13.36 3.41 -0.29
N VAL A 210 -13.09 4.71 -0.14
CA VAL A 210 -14.08 5.67 0.38
C VAL A 210 -15.37 5.65 -0.43
N ARG A 211 -15.27 5.55 -1.76
CA ARG A 211 -16.43 5.45 -2.64
C ARG A 211 -17.21 4.15 -2.42
N LEU A 212 -16.54 3.00 -2.45
CA LEU A 212 -17.16 1.70 -2.15
C LEU A 212 -17.83 1.67 -0.77
N ARG A 213 -17.24 2.35 0.23
CA ARG A 213 -17.80 2.47 1.59
C ARG A 213 -19.07 3.32 1.67
N ARG A 214 -19.25 4.28 0.75
CA ARG A 214 -20.46 5.11 0.65
C ARG A 214 -21.60 4.36 -0.04
N GLU A 215 -21.28 3.37 -0.85
CA GLU A 215 -22.24 2.53 -1.59
C GLU A 215 -22.65 1.25 -0.84
N ALA A 216 -21.85 0.82 0.13
CA ALA A 216 -22.12 -0.31 1.02
C ALA A 216 -23.01 0.07 2.20
#